data_AF-A0A3C0A7R0-F1
#
_entry.id   AF-A0A3C0A7R0-F1
#
_cell.length_a   1.000
_cell.length_b   1.000
_cell.length_c   1.000
_cell.angle_alpha   90.00
_cell.angle_beta   90.00
_cell.angle_gamma   90.00
#
_symmetry.space_group_name_H-M   'P 1'
#
loop_
_entity.id
_entity.type
_entity.pdbx_description
1 polymer ?
#
loop_
_entity_poly.entity_id
_entity_poly.type
_entity_poly.pdbx_seq_one_letter_code
_entity_poly.pdbx_strand_id
1 'polypeptide(L)'
;LGVGAHYRFYQHYYDYINNNESLVQDAREFEYLKQNPFKNATSLSLYVNTEILIDHFGLDFSVGYNLFKEAYQIDWRINEGWVNTPREIPQGWVLGEFNGKYNLKKAINTRLGIKYYLISTHKKPTHNLYTAVHLNSNLGQADFTEITVGYTYSFTK
;
A
#
# COMPACT_ATOMS: atom_id res chain seq x y z
N LEU A 1 9.54 8.56 -16.99
CA LEU A 1 9.99 8.63 -15.58
C LEU A 1 9.19 9.70 -14.89
N GLY A 2 8.63 9.40 -13.74
CA GLY A 2 7.86 10.33 -12.92
C GLY A 2 8.15 10.13 -11.44
N VAL A 3 7.77 11.13 -10.66
CA VAL A 3 7.78 11.08 -9.20
C VAL A 3 6.37 11.40 -8.71
N GLY A 4 5.97 10.80 -7.60
CA GLY A 4 4.66 11.03 -7.03
C GLY A 4 4.58 10.67 -5.56
N ALA A 5 3.40 10.88 -5.01
CA ALA A 5 3.08 10.52 -3.64
C ALA A 5 1.75 9.76 -3.63
N HIS A 6 1.60 8.89 -2.64
CA HIS A 6 0.39 8.12 -2.43
C HIS A 6 0.01 8.15 -0.96
N TYR A 7 -1.28 8.33 -0.72
CA TYR A 7 -1.91 8.25 0.58
C TYR A 7 -2.98 7.17 0.53
N ARG A 8 -3.00 6.29 1.54
CA ARG A 8 -4.01 5.25 1.66
C ARG A 8 -4.46 5.09 3.09
N PHE A 9 -5.75 4.85 3.23
CA PHE A 9 -6.35 4.38 4.47
C PHE A 9 -6.65 2.89 4.35
N TYR A 10 -6.19 2.08 5.31
CA TYR A 10 -6.44 0.65 5.36
C TYR A 10 -7.58 0.37 6.34
N GLN A 11 -8.76 0.10 5.80
CA GLN A 11 -9.95 -0.20 6.61
C GLN A 11 -9.69 -1.36 7.58
N HIS A 12 -9.02 -2.43 7.14
CA HIS A 12 -8.76 -3.59 8.00
C HIS A 12 -7.83 -3.26 9.19
N TYR A 13 -6.86 -2.35 9.02
CA TYR A 13 -6.03 -1.89 10.15
C TYR A 13 -6.85 -1.03 11.10
N TYR A 14 -7.70 -0.16 10.57
CA TYR A 14 -8.59 0.65 11.39
C TYR A 14 -9.54 -0.21 12.21
N ASP A 15 -10.18 -1.19 11.57
CA ASP A 15 -11.11 -2.13 12.22
C ASP A 15 -10.38 -2.96 13.28
N TYR A 16 -9.17 -3.45 13.01
CA TYR A 16 -8.39 -4.21 13.98
C TYR A 16 -8.07 -3.38 15.24
N ILE A 17 -7.66 -2.12 15.06
CA ILE A 17 -7.36 -1.21 16.17
C ILE A 17 -8.65 -0.85 16.92
N ASN A 18 -9.71 -0.49 16.20
CA ASN A 18 -10.95 0.02 16.76
C ASN A 18 -11.79 -1.06 17.46
N ASN A 19 -11.72 -2.30 16.99
CA ASN A 19 -12.38 -3.44 17.60
C ASN A 19 -11.60 -4.05 18.78
N ASN A 20 -10.48 -3.45 19.18
CA ASN A 20 -9.66 -3.89 20.32
C ASN A 20 -9.19 -5.36 20.19
N GLU A 21 -8.71 -5.73 19.00
CA GLU A 21 -8.25 -7.09 18.70
C GLU A 21 -6.92 -7.45 19.42
N SER A 22 -6.52 -8.72 19.34
CA SER A 22 -5.48 -9.40 20.15
C SER A 22 -4.20 -8.64 20.54
N LEU A 23 -3.67 -7.79 19.67
CA LEU A 23 -2.37 -7.14 19.89
C LEU A 23 -2.49 -5.66 20.31
N VAL A 24 -3.70 -5.11 20.31
CA VAL A 24 -3.98 -3.70 20.69
C VAL A 24 -4.76 -3.60 22.01
N GLN A 25 -5.14 -4.73 22.62
CA GLN A 25 -5.76 -4.79 23.95
C GLN A 25 -4.85 -4.17 25.01
N ASP A 26 -5.44 -3.86 26.17
CA ASP A 26 -4.73 -3.20 27.27
C ASP A 26 -3.54 -4.06 27.73
N ALA A 27 -2.40 -3.40 27.99
CA ALA A 27 -1.11 -3.99 28.31
C ALA A 27 -0.50 -4.90 27.21
N ARG A 28 -1.00 -4.82 25.97
CA ARG A 28 -0.39 -5.49 24.79
C ARG A 28 0.52 -4.56 24.02
N GLU A 29 1.38 -5.17 23.19
CA GLU A 29 2.47 -4.52 22.45
C GLU A 29 2.05 -3.27 21.67
N PHE A 30 0.85 -3.27 21.06
CA PHE A 30 0.39 -2.17 20.21
C PHE A 30 -0.79 -1.38 20.80
N GLU A 31 -0.98 -1.39 22.11
CA GLU A 31 -2.02 -0.59 22.78
C GLU A 31 -1.98 0.88 22.36
N TYR A 32 -0.77 1.44 22.18
CA TYR A 32 -0.56 2.83 21.79
C TYR A 32 -1.21 3.20 20.43
N LEU A 33 -1.46 2.22 19.55
CA LEU A 33 -2.11 2.49 18.27
C LEU A 33 -3.57 2.94 18.44
N LYS A 34 -4.19 2.65 19.59
CA LYS A 34 -5.55 3.10 19.93
C LYS A 34 -5.66 4.62 20.15
N GLN A 35 -4.55 5.32 20.40
CA GLN A 35 -4.58 6.77 20.62
C GLN A 35 -5.06 7.55 19.38
N ASN A 36 -4.75 7.06 18.19
CA ASN A 36 -5.24 7.63 16.94
C ASN A 36 -5.43 6.53 15.87
N PRO A 37 -6.52 5.75 15.93
CA PRO A 37 -6.74 4.60 15.06
C PRO A 37 -6.75 5.00 13.58
N PHE A 38 -7.37 6.14 13.27
CA PHE A 38 -7.45 6.65 11.90
C PHE A 38 -6.05 6.93 11.33
N LYS A 39 -5.23 7.72 12.02
CA LYS A 39 -3.85 8.00 11.58
C LYS A 39 -3.06 6.71 11.46
N ASN A 40 -3.11 5.85 12.47
CA ASN A 40 -2.29 4.64 12.53
C ASN A 40 -2.65 3.60 11.46
N ALA A 41 -3.87 3.64 10.95
CA ALA A 41 -4.34 2.84 9.82
C ALA A 41 -4.00 3.43 8.44
N THR A 42 -3.28 4.55 8.36
CA THR A 42 -2.90 5.17 7.09
C THR A 42 -1.49 4.79 6.63
N SER A 43 -1.27 4.94 5.32
CA SER A 43 0.04 4.90 4.68
C SER A 43 0.27 6.19 3.91
N LEU A 44 1.50 6.68 3.99
CA LEU A 44 2.01 7.74 3.15
C LEU A 44 3.31 7.25 2.51
N SER A 45 3.41 7.35 1.19
CA SER A 45 4.58 6.90 0.44
C SER A 45 4.94 7.89 -0.66
N LEU A 46 6.23 8.02 -0.92
CA LEU A 46 6.76 8.65 -2.14
C LEU A 46 7.15 7.56 -3.12
N TYR A 47 6.98 7.80 -4.41
CA TYR A 47 7.35 6.82 -5.42
C TYR A 47 8.00 7.45 -6.64
N VAL A 48 8.80 6.64 -7.31
CA VAL A 48 9.25 6.86 -8.68
C VAL A 48 8.51 5.88 -9.58
N ASN A 49 8.12 6.33 -10.76
CA ASN A 49 7.45 5.47 -11.72
C ASN A 49 8.03 5.57 -13.12
N THR A 50 7.86 4.49 -13.86
CA THR A 50 8.07 4.44 -15.30
C THR A 50 6.79 3.94 -15.95
N GLU A 51 6.53 4.44 -17.14
CA GLU A 51 5.35 4.08 -17.90
C GLU A 51 5.72 3.89 -19.36
N ILE A 52 5.24 2.79 -19.94
CA ILE A 52 5.35 2.50 -21.37
C ILE A 52 3.98 2.74 -22.00
N LEU A 53 3.89 3.72 -22.89
CA LEU A 53 2.66 4.10 -23.57
C LEU A 53 2.54 3.36 -24.92
N ILE A 54 1.41 2.70 -25.13
CA ILE A 54 1.05 1.93 -26.32
C ILE A 54 -0.37 2.34 -26.73
N ASP A 55 -0.45 3.39 -27.54
CA ASP A 55 -1.71 3.95 -28.01
C ASP A 55 -2.67 4.33 -26.87
N HIS A 56 -3.74 3.56 -26.64
CA HIS A 56 -4.68 3.77 -25.53
C HIS A 56 -4.22 3.12 -24.22
N PHE A 57 -3.19 2.28 -24.24
CA PHE A 57 -2.73 1.53 -23.07
C PHE A 57 -1.44 2.11 -22.50
N GLY A 58 -1.29 2.01 -21.18
CA GLY A 58 -0.06 2.31 -20.47
C GLY A 58 0.32 1.16 -19.55
N LEU A 59 1.55 0.66 -19.64
CA LEU A 59 2.12 -0.26 -18.65
C LEU A 59 2.84 0.57 -17.60
N ASP A 60 2.29 0.64 -16.38
CA ASP A 60 2.83 1.42 -15.27
C ASP A 60 3.56 0.52 -14.28
N PHE A 61 4.79 0.92 -13.96
CA PHE A 61 5.58 0.32 -12.91
C PHE A 61 6.09 1.41 -11.96
N SER A 62 5.85 1.22 -10.67
CA SER A 62 6.28 2.15 -9.63
C SER A 62 6.98 1.43 -8.49
N VAL A 63 8.04 2.05 -7.98
CA VAL A 63 8.70 1.67 -6.73
C VAL A 63 8.65 2.86 -5.80
N GLY A 64 8.20 2.61 -4.56
CA GLY A 64 8.05 3.63 -3.56
C GLY A 64 8.71 3.29 -2.23
N TYR A 65 8.79 4.34 -1.42
CA TYR A 65 9.24 4.31 -0.05
C TYR A 65 8.11 4.82 0.86
N ASN A 66 7.70 4.00 1.82
CA ASN A 66 6.71 4.34 2.84
C ASN A 66 7.35 5.25 3.89
N LEU A 67 6.88 6.49 3.96
CA LEU A 67 7.23 7.44 5.01
C LEU A 67 6.48 7.13 6.31
N PHE A 68 5.28 6.58 6.19
CA PHE A 68 4.42 6.24 7.32
C PHE A 68 3.60 5.00 6.96
N LYS A 69 3.58 3.99 7.84
CA LYS A 69 2.75 2.78 7.73
C LYS A 69 2.75 2.02 9.07
N GLU A 70 2.20 2.63 10.12
CA GLU A 70 2.41 2.13 11.50
C GLU A 70 1.74 0.79 11.80
N ALA A 71 0.48 0.61 11.41
CA ALA A 71 -0.26 -0.64 11.66
C ALA A 71 0.29 -1.88 10.93
N TYR A 72 1.20 -1.72 9.96
CA TYR A 72 1.90 -2.85 9.32
C TYR A 72 2.73 -3.67 10.32
N GLN A 73 3.09 -3.09 11.47
CA GLN A 73 3.71 -3.82 12.59
C GLN A 73 2.83 -4.96 13.10
N ILE A 74 1.53 -4.70 13.25
CA ILE A 74 0.55 -5.72 13.66
C ILE A 74 0.52 -6.83 12.61
N ASP A 75 0.33 -6.45 11.34
CA ASP A 75 0.25 -7.39 10.22
C ASP A 75 1.46 -8.32 10.16
N TRP A 76 2.65 -7.74 10.31
CA TRP A 76 3.89 -8.50 10.35
C TRP A 76 3.95 -9.48 11.52
N ARG A 77 3.63 -9.02 12.74
CA ARG A 77 3.66 -9.86 13.94
C ARG A 77 2.73 -11.06 13.83
N ILE A 78 1.58 -10.87 13.18
CA ILE A 78 0.55 -11.89 12.98
C ILE A 78 0.92 -12.86 11.84
N ASN A 79 1.46 -12.35 10.73
CA ASN A 79 1.58 -13.10 9.48
C ASN A 79 2.98 -13.63 9.17
N GLU A 80 4.05 -13.20 9.84
CA GLU A 80 5.41 -13.68 9.53
C GLU A 80 5.66 -15.15 9.95
N GLY A 81 4.79 -15.74 10.79
CA GLY A 81 4.98 -17.09 11.32
C GLY A 81 4.00 -18.16 10.79
N TRP A 82 2.81 -17.80 10.32
CA TRP A 82 1.71 -18.77 10.13
C TRP A 82 0.70 -18.32 9.07
N VAL A 83 0.12 -19.30 8.34
CA VAL A 83 -0.89 -19.07 7.29
C VAL A 83 -2.30 -18.88 7.85
N ASN A 84 -2.58 -19.37 9.08
CA ASN A 84 -3.90 -19.36 9.71
C ASN A 84 -3.83 -18.88 11.16
N THR A 85 -3.63 -17.58 11.36
CA THR A 85 -3.57 -16.96 12.69
C THR A 85 -4.97 -16.87 13.31
N PRO A 86 -5.20 -17.39 14.53
CA PRO A 86 -6.49 -17.28 15.20
C PRO A 86 -6.79 -15.81 15.55
N ARG A 87 -8.07 -15.45 15.59
CA ARG A 87 -8.52 -14.10 15.94
C ARG A 87 -8.02 -13.67 17.32
N GLU A 88 -8.07 -14.59 18.29
CA GLU A 88 -7.47 -14.45 19.60
C GLU A 88 -6.13 -15.17 19.64
N ILE A 89 -5.04 -14.42 19.79
CA ILE A 89 -3.67 -14.96 19.76
C ILE A 89 -3.30 -15.46 21.16
N PRO A 90 -3.13 -16.79 21.37
CA PRO A 90 -2.75 -17.34 22.67
C PRO A 90 -1.37 -16.83 23.13
N GLN A 91 -1.11 -16.83 24.44
CA GLN A 91 0.16 -16.33 25.00
C GLN A 91 1.41 -17.09 24.50
N GLY A 92 1.28 -18.34 24.05
CA GLY A 92 2.39 -19.14 23.50
C GLY A 92 2.57 -19.03 21.98
N TRP A 93 1.87 -18.13 21.30
CA TRP A 93 1.95 -17.99 19.84
C TRP A 93 3.28 -17.37 19.41
N VAL A 94 3.91 -17.95 18.38
CA VAL A 94 5.15 -17.42 17.82
C VAL A 94 4.80 -16.24 16.91
N LEU A 95 5.12 -15.02 17.39
CA LEU A 95 4.96 -13.79 16.63
C LEU A 95 6.17 -13.56 15.71
N GLY A 96 5.94 -12.87 14.60
CA GLY A 96 7.02 -12.44 13.70
C GLY A 96 8.06 -11.57 14.40
N GLU A 97 9.33 -11.72 14.06
CA GLU A 97 10.40 -10.91 14.63
C GLU A 97 10.68 -9.71 13.74
N PHE A 98 10.89 -8.54 14.34
CA PHE A 98 11.29 -7.35 13.59
C PHE A 98 12.75 -7.47 13.15
N ASN A 99 12.94 -8.08 11.98
CA ASN A 99 14.23 -8.36 11.37
C ASN A 99 14.52 -7.40 10.18
N GLY A 100 15.63 -7.61 9.47
CA GLY A 100 15.95 -6.81 8.27
C GLY A 100 14.90 -6.95 7.15
N LYS A 101 14.27 -8.11 7.02
CA LYS A 101 13.22 -8.40 6.04
C LYS A 101 11.95 -7.59 6.34
N TYR A 102 11.57 -7.48 7.62
CA TYR A 102 10.50 -6.61 8.09
C TYR A 102 10.73 -5.16 7.65
N ASN A 103 11.90 -4.61 7.98
CA ASN A 103 12.23 -3.21 7.69
C ASN A 103 12.16 -2.94 6.18
N LEU A 104 12.69 -3.84 5.35
CA LEU A 104 12.63 -3.71 3.90
C LEU A 104 11.19 -3.79 3.36
N LYS A 105 10.38 -4.71 3.88
CA LYS A 105 8.97 -4.84 3.46
C LYS A 105 8.10 -3.68 3.93
N LYS A 106 8.30 -3.17 5.15
CA LYS A 106 7.61 -1.96 5.64
C LYS A 106 8.02 -0.75 4.81
N ALA A 107 9.31 -0.63 4.46
CA ALA A 107 9.83 0.54 3.76
C ALA A 107 9.47 0.56 2.27
N ILE A 108 9.57 -0.56 1.56
CA ILE A 108 9.48 -0.58 0.09
C ILE A 108 8.13 -1.11 -0.36
N ASN A 109 7.37 -0.27 -1.06
CA ASN A 109 6.18 -0.68 -1.80
C ASN A 109 6.47 -0.70 -3.30
N THR A 110 5.88 -1.65 -4.02
CA THR A 110 5.90 -1.69 -5.48
C THR A 110 4.49 -1.76 -6.01
N ARG A 111 4.29 -1.22 -7.21
CA ARG A 111 3.02 -1.19 -7.90
C ARG A 111 3.25 -1.50 -9.37
N LEU A 112 2.45 -2.41 -9.89
CA LEU A 112 2.41 -2.76 -11.31
C LEU A 112 0.99 -2.63 -11.78
N GLY A 113 0.75 -2.02 -12.94
CA GLY A 113 -0.59 -1.98 -13.49
C GLY A 113 -0.68 -1.59 -14.94
N ILE A 114 -1.91 -1.61 -15.42
CA ILE A 114 -2.28 -1.27 -16.78
C ILE A 114 -3.25 -0.10 -16.71
N LYS A 115 -2.92 0.98 -17.42
CA LYS A 115 -3.76 2.16 -17.61
C LYS A 115 -4.42 2.08 -18.99
N TYR A 116 -5.65 2.57 -19.08
CA TYR A 116 -6.39 2.78 -20.31
C TYR A 116 -6.78 4.25 -20.41
N TYR A 117 -6.26 4.92 -21.42
CA TYR A 117 -6.47 6.33 -21.72
C TYR A 117 -7.68 6.52 -22.65
N LEU A 118 -8.49 7.54 -22.38
CA LEU A 118 -9.66 7.88 -23.19
C LEU A 118 -9.27 8.36 -24.60
N ILE A 119 -8.21 9.18 -24.68
CA ILE A 119 -7.63 9.64 -25.94
C ILE A 119 -6.31 8.93 -26.18
N SER A 120 -6.07 8.48 -27.42
CA SER A 120 -4.80 7.90 -27.85
C SER A 120 -3.61 8.76 -27.42
N THR A 121 -2.64 8.13 -26.75
CA THR A 121 -1.41 8.80 -26.30
C THR A 121 -0.50 9.21 -27.47
N HIS A 122 -0.66 8.60 -28.65
CA HIS A 122 0.05 9.02 -29.88
C HIS A 122 -0.32 10.44 -30.31
N LYS A 123 -1.56 10.88 -30.03
CA LYS A 123 -2.01 12.24 -30.35
C LYS A 123 -1.41 13.31 -29.43
N LYS A 124 -0.66 12.91 -28.39
CA LYS A 124 -0.07 13.80 -27.38
C LYS A 124 -1.08 14.83 -26.84
N PRO A 125 -2.28 14.41 -26.39
CA PRO A 125 -3.30 15.34 -25.94
C PRO A 125 -2.82 16.11 -24.71
N THR A 126 -3.13 17.42 -24.65
CA THR A 126 -2.84 18.26 -23.48
C THR A 126 -3.60 17.78 -22.25
N HIS A 127 -4.82 17.26 -22.43
CA HIS A 127 -5.71 16.77 -21.38
C HIS A 127 -6.11 15.34 -21.70
N ASN A 128 -6.02 14.44 -20.73
CA ASN A 128 -6.52 13.08 -20.90
C ASN A 128 -7.06 12.52 -19.59
N LEU A 129 -8.04 11.63 -19.70
CA LEU A 129 -8.55 10.84 -18.59
C LEU A 129 -8.12 9.39 -18.79
N TYR A 130 -7.89 8.69 -17.69
CA TYR A 130 -7.59 7.27 -17.74
C TYR A 130 -8.28 6.51 -16.61
N THR A 131 -8.50 5.24 -16.87
CA THR A 131 -8.82 4.25 -15.84
C THR A 131 -7.68 3.25 -15.76
N ALA A 132 -7.52 2.55 -14.65
CA ALA A 132 -6.43 1.60 -14.51
C ALA A 132 -6.72 0.52 -13.49
N VAL A 133 -6.01 -0.61 -13.62
CA VAL A 133 -5.97 -1.66 -12.62
C VAL A 133 -4.52 -1.86 -12.20
N HIS A 134 -4.28 -1.88 -10.89
CA HIS A 134 -2.95 -2.04 -10.32
C HIS A 134 -2.91 -3.12 -9.25
N LEU A 135 -1.83 -3.89 -9.25
CA LEU A 135 -1.42 -4.76 -8.16
C LEU A 135 -0.39 -4.03 -7.32
N ASN A 136 -0.65 -3.93 -6.03
CA ASN A 136 0.23 -3.30 -5.05
C ASN A 136 0.84 -4.37 -4.15
N SER A 137 2.13 -4.21 -3.83
CA SER A 137 2.87 -5.17 -3.03
C SER A 137 3.87 -4.48 -2.10
N ASN A 138 4.19 -5.13 -0.97
CA ASN A 138 5.27 -4.74 -0.07
C ASN A 138 6.47 -5.68 -0.32
N LEU A 139 7.44 -5.19 -1.10
CA LEU A 139 8.60 -5.94 -1.56
C LEU A 139 8.24 -7.38 -2.06
N GLY A 140 7.29 -7.46 -3.00
CA GLY A 140 6.88 -8.71 -3.66
C GLY A 140 5.78 -9.49 -2.93
N GLN A 141 5.36 -9.10 -1.72
CA GLN A 141 4.18 -9.67 -1.06
C GLN A 141 2.96 -8.85 -1.43
N ALA A 142 2.00 -9.48 -2.12
CA ALA A 142 0.77 -8.83 -2.53
C ALA A 142 0.04 -8.22 -1.32
N ASP A 143 -0.41 -6.97 -1.49
CA ASP A 143 -1.12 -6.20 -0.47
C ASP A 143 -2.58 -6.03 -0.92
N PHE A 144 -2.82 -5.34 -2.04
CA PHE A 144 -4.17 -5.14 -2.58
C PHE A 144 -4.17 -4.90 -4.09
N THR A 145 -5.35 -5.09 -4.69
CA THR A 145 -5.66 -4.63 -6.04
C THR A 145 -6.35 -3.27 -5.96
N GLU A 146 -6.03 -2.36 -6.87
CA GLU A 146 -6.62 -1.03 -6.96
C GLU A 146 -7.20 -0.80 -8.35
N ILE A 147 -8.39 -0.18 -8.40
CA ILE A 147 -8.94 0.44 -9.59
C ILE A 147 -8.72 1.95 -9.46
N THR A 148 -8.13 2.56 -10.47
CA THR A 148 -7.79 3.99 -10.47
C THR A 148 -8.61 4.71 -11.54
N VAL A 149 -9.07 5.91 -11.21
CA VAL A 149 -9.51 6.92 -12.18
C VAL A 149 -8.56 8.09 -12.04
N GLY A 150 -7.99 8.53 -13.15
CA GLY A 150 -6.97 9.58 -13.14
C GLY A 150 -7.07 10.52 -14.33
N TYR A 151 -6.32 11.61 -14.20
CA TYR A 151 -6.25 12.69 -15.16
C TYR A 151 -4.79 13.04 -15.43
N THR A 152 -4.46 13.36 -16.68
CA THR A 152 -3.14 13.82 -17.08
C THR A 152 -3.22 15.18 -17.75
N TYR A 153 -2.27 16.05 -17.41
CA TYR A 153 -2.03 17.32 -18.07
C TYR A 153 -0.61 17.33 -18.67
N SER A 154 -0.50 17.56 -19.97
CA SER A 154 0.78 17.75 -20.65
C SER A 154 1.13 19.22 -20.68
N PHE A 155 2.29 19.59 -20.14
CA PHE A 155 2.82 20.96 -20.21
C PHE A 155 3.43 21.28 -21.58
N THR A 156 3.62 20.28 -22.44
CA THR A 156 4.19 20.45 -23.77
C THR A 156 3.10 20.89 -24.74
N LYS A 157 3.33 22.02 -25.42
CA LYS A 157 2.50 22.52 -26.53
C LYS A 157 2.92 21.88 -27.85
#